data_AF-A0AAV9KNG3-F1
#
_entry.id   AF-A0AAV9KNG3-F1
#
_cell.length_a   1.000
_cell.length_b   1.000
_cell.length_c   1.000
_cell.angle_alpha   90.00
_cell.angle_beta   90.00
_cell.angle_gamma   90.00
#
_symmetry.space_group_name_H-M   'P 1'
#
loop_
_entity.id
_entity.type
_entity.pdbx_description
1 polymer ?
#
loop_
_entity_poly.entity_id
_entity_poly.type
_entity_poly.pdbx_seq_one_letter_code
_entity_poly.pdbx_strand_id
1 'polypeptide(L)'
;MFSFQIILHGFLLWASMGFLMPIGILVIRMTNRHEECGTRLKIIHATLQILSFLLVTTAAIISIGNFDNSFTNNHQRIGLAVYAAIWLQFSVHWLLGVTVSLLGIINIYAGLQSYHTRTMRSTSVWNLAFTVEIVVILFIYLLQEKWALYKANQE
;
A
#
# COMPACT_ATOMS: atom_id res chain seq x y z
N MET A 1 9.51 -23.84 -6.89
CA MET A 1 10.35 -22.65 -6.69
C MET A 1 9.70 -21.38 -7.25
N PHE A 2 9.38 -21.33 -8.55
CA PHE A 2 8.71 -20.18 -9.20
C PHE A 2 7.36 -19.77 -8.54
N SER A 3 6.49 -20.73 -8.22
CA SER A 3 5.18 -20.43 -7.58
C SER A 3 5.30 -19.79 -6.20
N PHE A 4 6.31 -20.17 -5.41
CA PHE A 4 6.55 -19.58 -4.09
C PHE A 4 7.00 -18.13 -4.21
N GLN A 5 7.90 -17.83 -5.14
CA GLN A 5 8.41 -16.47 -5.37
C GLN A 5 7.29 -15.51 -5.79
N ILE A 6 6.37 -15.96 -6.65
CA ILE A 6 5.20 -15.17 -7.05
C ILE A 6 4.29 -14.88 -5.86
N ILE A 7 4.00 -15.90 -5.04
CA ILE A 7 3.18 -15.74 -3.84
C ILE A 7 3.85 -14.77 -2.86
N LEU A 8 5.14 -14.96 -2.58
CA LEU A 8 5.90 -14.09 -1.69
C LEU A 8 5.95 -12.64 -2.20
N HIS A 9 6.19 -12.42 -3.49
CA HIS A 9 6.13 -11.09 -4.11
C HIS A 9 4.75 -10.43 -3.90
N GLY A 10 3.66 -11.17 -4.15
CA GLY A 10 2.30 -10.70 -3.94
C GLY A 10 2.01 -10.34 -2.48
N PHE A 11 2.42 -11.19 -1.54
CA PHE A 11 2.27 -10.93 -0.11
C PHE A 11 3.06 -9.70 0.36
N LEU A 12 4.31 -9.54 -0.09
CA LEU A 12 5.13 -8.38 0.26
C LEU A 12 4.53 -7.08 -0.29
N LEU A 13 4.01 -7.10 -1.52
CA LEU A 13 3.28 -5.96 -2.09
C LEU A 13 2.00 -5.63 -1.32
N TRP A 14 1.21 -6.65 -0.96
CA TRP A 14 -0.01 -6.46 -0.17
C TRP A 14 0.30 -5.87 1.20
N ALA A 15 1.22 -6.50 1.96
CA ALA A 15 1.60 -6.02 3.29
C ALA A 15 2.15 -4.59 3.28
N SER A 16 2.94 -4.23 2.26
CA SER A 16 3.49 -2.87 2.14
C SER A 16 2.46 -1.85 1.65
N MET A 17 2.09 -1.95 0.38
CA MET A 17 1.31 -0.94 -0.33
C MET A 17 -0.19 -1.02 -0.04
N GLY A 18 -0.69 -2.22 0.26
CA GLY A 18 -2.09 -2.45 0.61
C GLY A 18 -2.42 -2.12 2.07
N PHE A 19 -1.47 -2.38 2.98
CA PHE A 19 -1.73 -2.28 4.42
C PHE A 19 -0.87 -1.21 5.13
N LEU A 20 0.45 -1.41 5.25
CA LEU A 20 1.30 -0.56 6.10
C LEU A 20 1.33 0.90 5.65
N MET A 21 1.39 1.17 4.35
CA MET A 21 1.42 2.53 3.82
C MET A 21 0.10 3.29 4.09
N PRO A 22 -1.09 2.74 3.77
CA PRO A 22 -2.36 3.34 4.16
C PRO A 22 -2.52 3.56 5.67
N ILE A 23 -2.11 2.60 6.51
CA ILE A 23 -2.13 2.79 7.97
C ILE A 23 -1.20 3.92 8.39
N GLY A 24 -0.01 4.02 7.80
CA GLY A 24 0.90 5.15 8.02
C GLY A 24 0.25 6.49 7.67
N ILE A 25 -0.50 6.57 6.58
CA ILE A 25 -1.26 7.78 6.19
C ILE A 25 -2.34 8.11 7.22
N LEU A 26 -3.08 7.11 7.72
CA LEU A 26 -4.06 7.30 8.78
C LEU A 26 -3.43 7.83 10.08
N VAL A 27 -2.26 7.31 10.46
CA VAL A 27 -1.55 7.71 11.69
C VAL A 27 -1.09 9.17 11.63
N ILE A 28 -0.46 9.62 10.54
CA ILE A 28 -0.02 11.02 10.43
C ILE A 28 -1.21 11.98 10.31
N ARG A 29 -2.34 11.53 9.77
CA ARG A 29 -3.54 12.36 9.76
C ARG A 29 -4.08 12.62 11.17
N MET A 30 -3.85 11.70 12.12
CA MET A 30 -4.20 11.90 13.52
C MET A 30 -3.31 12.92 14.24
N THR A 31 -2.04 13.08 13.85
CA THR A 31 -1.15 14.08 14.47
C THR A 31 -1.62 15.50 14.26
N ASN A 32 -2.24 15.79 13.12
CA ASN A 32 -2.73 17.13 12.81
C ASN A 32 -4.03 17.47 13.57
N ARG A 33 -4.56 16.54 14.38
CA ARG A 33 -5.87 16.64 15.04
C ARG A 33 -5.80 16.51 16.57
N HIS A 34 -4.64 16.14 17.12
CA HIS A 34 -4.41 15.90 18.55
C HIS A 34 -2.97 16.28 18.92
N GLU A 35 -2.80 17.39 19.64
CA GLU A 35 -1.47 17.94 19.96
C GLU A 35 -0.69 17.11 21.00
N GLU A 36 -1.38 16.46 21.94
CA GLU A 36 -0.73 15.75 23.07
C GLU A 36 0.15 14.55 22.66
N CYS A 37 -0.09 13.94 21.48
CA CYS A 37 0.63 12.73 21.04
C CYS A 37 1.39 12.90 19.71
N GLY A 38 1.58 14.15 19.26
CA GLY A 38 2.08 14.48 17.93
C GLY A 38 3.42 13.79 17.56
N THR A 39 4.42 13.87 18.43
CA THR A 39 5.76 13.31 18.16
C THR A 39 5.75 11.78 18.08
N ARG A 40 5.03 11.10 18.97
CA ARG A 40 4.95 9.63 18.98
C ARG A 40 4.30 9.10 17.71
N LEU A 41 3.20 9.70 17.29
CA LEU A 41 2.50 9.32 16.07
C LEU A 41 3.31 9.66 14.80
N LYS A 42 4.09 10.76 14.78
CA LYS A 42 5.06 11.04 13.68
C LYS A 42 6.13 9.96 13.57
N ILE A 43 6.66 9.48 14.71
CA ILE A 43 7.61 8.36 14.72
C ILE A 43 6.94 7.09 14.19
N ILE A 44 5.74 6.76 14.65
CA ILE A 44 5.00 5.58 14.16
C ILE A 44 4.75 5.68 12.66
N HIS A 45 4.31 6.83 12.15
CA HIS A 45 4.17 7.07 10.72
C HIS A 45 5.48 6.81 9.98
N ALA A 46 6.58 7.43 10.41
CA ALA A 46 7.88 7.27 9.78
C ALA A 46 8.33 5.80 9.77
N THR A 47 8.17 5.08 10.89
CA THR A 47 8.48 3.65 10.98
C THR A 47 7.65 2.83 9.99
N LEU A 48 6.33 3.07 9.93
CA LEU A 48 5.44 2.37 8.98
C LEU A 48 5.81 2.65 7.52
N GLN A 49 6.18 3.90 7.18
CA GLN A 49 6.60 4.26 5.82
C GLN A 49 7.95 3.62 5.44
N ILE A 50 8.92 3.61 6.35
CA ILE A 50 10.22 2.95 6.13
C ILE A 50 10.03 1.44 5.94
N LEU A 51 9.23 0.79 6.80
CA LEU A 51 8.95 -0.65 6.66
C LEU A 51 8.23 -0.96 5.33
N SER A 52 7.26 -0.13 4.94
CA SER A 52 6.58 -0.26 3.65
C SER A 52 7.57 -0.17 2.48
N PHE A 53 8.47 0.82 2.51
CA PHE A 53 9.50 1.04 1.50
C PHE A 53 10.49 -0.14 1.39
N LEU A 54 10.90 -0.71 2.51
CA LEU A 54 11.79 -1.87 2.52
C LEU A 54 11.10 -3.10 1.91
N LEU A 55 9.87 -3.39 2.33
CA LEU A 55 9.10 -4.53 1.82
C LEU A 55 8.79 -4.43 0.32
N VAL A 56 8.40 -3.25 -0.18
CA VAL A 56 8.16 -3.06 -1.62
C VAL A 56 9.46 -3.16 -2.43
N THR A 57 10.59 -2.72 -1.86
CA THR A 57 11.90 -2.90 -2.49
C THR A 57 12.28 -4.38 -2.55
N THR A 58 12.07 -5.14 -1.47
CA THR A 58 12.25 -6.60 -1.48
C THR A 58 11.35 -7.29 -2.51
N ALA A 59 10.08 -6.89 -2.60
CA ALA A 59 9.16 -7.43 -3.60
C ALA A 59 9.64 -7.15 -5.04
N ALA A 60 10.15 -5.95 -5.30
CA ALA A 60 10.72 -5.57 -6.60
C ALA A 60 11.97 -6.39 -6.94
N ILE A 61 12.89 -6.59 -5.99
CA ILE A 61 14.09 -7.42 -6.18
C ILE A 61 13.69 -8.86 -6.52
N ILE A 62 12.71 -9.43 -5.83
CA ILE A 62 12.20 -10.78 -6.14
C ILE A 62 11.66 -10.81 -7.57
N SER A 63 10.89 -9.81 -7.99
CA SER A 63 10.34 -9.73 -9.34
C SER A 63 11.42 -9.64 -10.42
N ILE A 64 12.41 -8.76 -10.23
CA ILE A 64 13.50 -8.55 -11.18
C ILE A 64 14.36 -9.80 -11.31
N GLY A 65 14.70 -10.44 -10.18
CA GLY A 65 15.61 -11.58 -10.16
C GLY A 65 15.00 -12.91 -10.59
N ASN A 66 13.66 -13.06 -10.56
CA ASN A 66 13.02 -14.37 -10.69
C ASN A 66 11.90 -14.46 -11.73
N PHE A 67 11.39 -13.33 -12.24
CA PHE A 67 10.26 -13.35 -13.19
C PHE A 67 10.69 -12.91 -14.59
N ASP A 68 9.87 -13.26 -15.58
CA ASP A 68 9.97 -12.65 -16.90
C ASP A 68 9.58 -11.17 -16.80
N ASN A 69 10.50 -10.29 -17.20
CA ASN A 69 10.37 -8.84 -17.20
C ASN A 69 10.24 -8.28 -18.63
N SER A 70 9.48 -8.96 -19.49
CA SER A 70 9.17 -8.52 -20.87
C SER A 70 8.25 -7.30 -20.97
N PHE A 71 7.65 -6.84 -19.85
CA PHE A 71 6.74 -5.67 -19.77
C PHE A 71 5.58 -5.67 -20.79
N THR A 72 5.13 -6.86 -21.20
CA THR A 72 3.99 -7.04 -22.11
C THR A 72 2.64 -6.90 -21.40
N ASN A 73 2.63 -7.04 -20.06
CA ASN A 73 1.43 -6.95 -19.23
C ASN A 73 1.34 -5.59 -18.50
N ASN A 74 0.12 -5.07 -18.40
CA ASN A 74 -0.23 -3.88 -17.62
C ASN A 74 0.27 -3.93 -16.17
N HIS A 75 0.19 -5.07 -15.47
CA HIS A 75 0.72 -5.20 -14.10
C HIS A 75 2.21 -4.86 -14.01
N GLN A 76 3.03 -5.27 -14.97
CA GLN A 76 4.47 -4.98 -14.96
C GLN A 76 4.74 -3.48 -15.21
N ARG A 77 4.00 -2.88 -16.15
CA ARG A 77 4.11 -1.45 -16.48
C ARG A 77 3.68 -0.58 -15.32
N ILE A 78 2.54 -0.91 -14.70
CA ILE A 78 2.04 -0.23 -13.49
C ILE A 78 3.01 -0.44 -12.34
N GLY A 79 3.52 -1.67 -12.13
CA GLY A 79 4.50 -1.98 -11.09
C GLY A 79 5.77 -1.15 -11.20
N LEU A 80 6.30 -0.95 -12.41
CA LEU A 80 7.45 -0.07 -12.65
C LEU A 80 7.13 1.39 -12.34
N ALA A 81 5.96 1.89 -12.77
CA ALA A 81 5.51 3.24 -12.46
C ALA A 81 5.32 3.46 -10.95
N VAL A 82 4.74 2.50 -10.25
CA VAL A 82 4.60 2.49 -8.79
C VAL A 82 5.96 2.53 -8.12
N TYR A 83 6.90 1.69 -8.55
CA TYR A 83 8.25 1.68 -7.98
C TYR A 83 8.97 3.02 -8.15
N ALA A 84 8.94 3.59 -9.36
CA ALA A 84 9.50 4.92 -9.60
C ALA A 84 8.82 6.01 -8.75
N ALA A 85 7.50 5.95 -8.62
CA ALA A 85 6.73 6.90 -7.82
C ALA A 85 7.02 6.79 -6.32
N ILE A 86 7.30 5.58 -5.80
CA ILE A 86 7.70 5.36 -4.41
C ILE A 86 9.05 6.02 -4.10
N TRP A 87 10.05 5.84 -4.98
CA TRP A 87 11.37 6.46 -4.83
C TRP A 87 11.31 7.98 -4.93
N LEU A 88 10.48 8.50 -5.84
CA LEU A 88 10.21 9.93 -5.94
C LEU A 88 9.52 10.45 -4.67
N GLN A 89 8.47 9.76 -4.20
CA GLN A 89 7.76 10.15 -2.98
C GLN A 89 8.66 10.14 -1.74
N PHE A 90 9.58 9.19 -1.63
CA PHE A 90 10.56 9.16 -0.54
C PHE A 90 11.52 10.36 -0.60
N SER A 91 11.86 10.83 -1.80
CA SER A 91 12.80 11.93 -2.02
C SER A 91 12.17 13.33 -1.86
N VAL A 92 10.88 13.52 -2.20
CA VAL A 92 10.27 14.86 -2.38
C VAL A 92 8.99 15.12 -1.55
N HIS A 93 8.62 14.20 -0.64
CA HIS A 93 7.40 14.14 0.20
C HIS A 93 6.39 15.33 0.19
N TRP A 94 5.10 15.05 -0.12
CA TRP A 94 3.91 15.46 0.71
C TRP A 94 2.54 15.12 0.08
N LEU A 95 2.38 15.21 -1.25
CA LEU A 95 1.09 14.93 -1.93
C LEU A 95 1.05 13.60 -2.70
N LEU A 96 2.20 12.93 -2.90
CA LEU A 96 2.20 11.66 -3.66
C LEU A 96 1.81 10.46 -2.80
N GLY A 97 1.76 10.56 -1.47
CA GLY A 97 1.49 9.39 -0.60
C GLY A 97 0.14 8.71 -0.87
N VAL A 98 -0.93 9.50 -1.02
CA VAL A 98 -2.26 8.98 -1.38
C VAL A 98 -2.28 8.44 -2.80
N THR A 99 -1.73 9.18 -3.76
CA THR A 99 -1.63 8.77 -5.17
C THR A 99 -0.85 7.46 -5.33
N VAL A 100 0.29 7.33 -4.65
CA VAL A 100 1.14 6.13 -4.64
C VAL A 100 0.43 4.96 -3.98
N SER A 101 -0.37 5.20 -2.92
CA SER A 101 -1.21 4.16 -2.31
C SER A 101 -2.29 3.65 -3.29
N LEU A 102 -2.97 4.55 -4.02
CA LEU A 102 -3.96 4.19 -5.02
C LEU A 102 -3.34 3.38 -6.17
N LEU A 103 -2.19 3.82 -6.69
CA LEU A 103 -1.46 3.06 -7.72
C LEU A 103 -1.00 1.70 -7.20
N GLY A 104 -0.60 1.61 -5.92
CA GLY A 104 -0.29 0.36 -5.24
C GLY A 104 -1.48 -0.61 -5.19
N ILE A 105 -2.66 -0.12 -4.83
CA ILE A 105 -3.92 -0.91 -4.83
C ILE A 105 -4.23 -1.42 -6.24
N ILE A 106 -4.18 -0.56 -7.25
CA ILE A 106 -4.39 -0.94 -8.66
C ILE A 106 -3.39 -2.02 -9.08
N ASN A 107 -2.12 -1.87 -8.68
CA ASN A 107 -1.08 -2.82 -8.99
C ASN A 107 -1.33 -4.20 -8.37
N ILE A 108 -1.84 -4.25 -7.14
CA ILE A 108 -2.19 -5.51 -6.44
C ILE A 108 -3.33 -6.23 -7.18
N TYR A 109 -4.42 -5.53 -7.53
CA TYR A 109 -5.52 -6.13 -8.29
C TYR A 109 -5.07 -6.61 -9.69
N ALA A 110 -4.28 -5.81 -10.40
CA ALA A 110 -3.70 -6.21 -11.68
C ALA A 110 -2.77 -7.43 -11.52
N GLY A 111 -2.03 -7.52 -10.41
CA GLY A 111 -1.20 -8.66 -10.05
C GLY A 111 -2.00 -9.92 -9.78
N LEU A 112 -3.09 -9.83 -9.00
CA LEU A 112 -4.01 -10.94 -8.76
C LEU A 112 -4.68 -11.44 -10.04
N GLN A 113 -5.09 -10.53 -10.93
CA GLN A 113 -5.61 -10.91 -12.25
C GLN A 113 -4.55 -11.62 -13.09
N SER A 114 -3.31 -11.10 -13.10
CA SER A 114 -2.19 -11.70 -13.82
C SER A 114 -1.83 -13.09 -13.27
N TYR A 115 -1.89 -13.26 -11.95
CA TYR A 115 -1.70 -14.54 -11.27
C TYR A 115 -2.76 -15.55 -11.68
N HIS A 116 -4.04 -15.14 -11.65
CA HIS A 116 -5.15 -15.98 -12.07
C HIS A 116 -4.97 -16.43 -13.53
N THR A 117 -4.72 -15.51 -14.45
CA THR A 117 -4.56 -15.83 -15.88
C THR A 117 -3.37 -16.76 -16.14
N ARG A 118 -2.27 -16.62 -15.40
CA ARG A 118 -1.07 -17.46 -15.61
C ARG A 118 -1.16 -18.83 -14.95
N THR A 119 -1.84 -18.95 -13.83
CA THR A 119 -1.86 -20.18 -13.02
C THR A 119 -3.19 -20.93 -13.05
N MET A 120 -4.24 -20.31 -13.61
CA MET A 120 -5.63 -20.76 -13.55
C MET A 120 -6.16 -20.99 -12.12
N ARG A 121 -5.46 -20.46 -11.11
CA ARG A 121 -5.88 -20.56 -9.72
C ARG A 121 -6.81 -19.41 -9.35
N SER A 122 -7.90 -19.75 -8.66
CA SER A 122 -8.83 -18.75 -8.14
C SER A 122 -8.12 -17.75 -7.22
N THR A 123 -8.41 -16.47 -7.43
CA THR A 123 -7.98 -15.36 -6.58
C THR A 123 -9.12 -14.74 -5.79
N SER A 124 -10.33 -15.32 -5.83
CA SER A 124 -11.53 -14.73 -5.23
C SER A 124 -11.38 -14.45 -3.74
N VAL A 125 -10.74 -15.36 -2.99
CA VAL A 125 -10.49 -15.17 -1.54
C VAL A 125 -9.58 -13.98 -1.30
N TRP A 126 -8.50 -13.84 -2.09
CA TRP A 126 -7.55 -12.72 -1.98
C TRP A 126 -8.19 -11.39 -2.38
N ASN A 127 -8.97 -11.38 -3.48
CA ASN A 127 -9.72 -10.21 -3.90
C ASN A 127 -10.71 -9.77 -2.81
N LEU A 128 -11.48 -10.71 -2.24
CA LEU A 128 -12.44 -10.41 -1.19
C LEU A 128 -11.73 -9.85 0.06
N ALA A 129 -10.68 -10.52 0.53
CA ALA A 129 -9.92 -10.08 1.70
C ALA A 129 -9.37 -8.66 1.50
N PHE A 130 -8.77 -8.39 0.33
CA PHE A 130 -8.21 -7.08 0.03
C PHE A 130 -9.29 -5.99 -0.13
N THR A 131 -10.42 -6.31 -0.76
CA THR A 131 -11.55 -5.37 -0.84
C THR A 131 -12.10 -5.02 0.54
N VAL A 132 -12.30 -6.02 1.41
CA VAL A 132 -12.77 -5.80 2.78
C VAL A 132 -11.78 -4.93 3.56
N GLU A 133 -10.48 -5.21 3.45
CA GLU A 133 -9.42 -4.39 4.07
C GLU A 133 -9.50 -2.92 3.63
N ILE A 134 -9.56 -2.65 2.31
CA ILE A 134 -9.66 -1.29 1.78
C ILE A 134 -10.91 -0.59 2.30
N VAL A 135 -12.07 -1.27 2.31
CA VAL A 135 -13.32 -0.71 2.83
C VAL A 135 -13.19 -0.34 4.31
N VAL A 136 -12.56 -1.19 5.12
CA VAL A 136 -12.31 -0.90 6.54
C VAL A 136 -11.39 0.31 6.71
N ILE A 137 -10.30 0.38 5.94
CA ILE A 137 -9.37 1.52 5.97
C ILE A 137 -10.08 2.82 5.58
N LEU A 138 -10.89 2.81 4.52
CA LEU A 138 -11.67 3.96 4.08
C LEU A 138 -12.73 4.36 5.11
N PHE A 139 -13.39 3.38 5.73
CA PHE A 139 -14.35 3.64 6.80
C PHE A 139 -13.69 4.33 7.99
N ILE A 140 -12.52 3.85 8.44
CA ILE A 140 -11.71 4.49 9.49
C ILE A 140 -11.30 5.90 9.06
N TYR A 141 -10.84 6.07 7.82
CA TYR A 141 -10.46 7.37 7.26
C TYR A 141 -11.60 8.40 7.36
N LEU A 142 -12.84 7.98 7.05
CA LEU A 142 -14.02 8.84 7.13
C LEU A 142 -14.46 9.12 8.58
N LEU A 143 -14.35 8.12 9.47
CA LEU A 143 -14.67 8.31 10.89
C LEU A 143 -13.74 9.30 11.58
N GLN A 144 -12.44 9.32 11.21
CA GLN A 144 -11.49 10.30 11.73
C GLN A 144 -11.94 11.75 11.50
N GLU A 145 -12.61 12.02 10.37
CA GLU A 145 -13.11 13.35 10.05
C GLU A 145 -14.30 13.76 10.93
N LYS A 146 -15.28 12.86 11.10
CA LYS A 146 -16.44 13.11 11.97
C LYS A 146 -16.05 13.28 13.44
N TRP A 147 -15.12 12.47 13.92
CA TRP A 147 -14.63 12.56 15.30
C TRP A 147 -13.99 13.93 15.60
N ALA A 148 -13.22 14.46 14.65
CA ALA A 148 -12.61 15.77 14.80
C ALA A 148 -13.66 16.89 14.85
N LEU A 149 -14.69 16.83 14.01
CA LEU A 149 -15.81 17.78 14.05
C LEU A 149 -16.56 17.72 15.38
N TYR A 150 -16.82 16.51 15.88
CA TYR A 150 -17.49 16.32 17.16
C TYR A 150 -16.74 17.00 18.31
N LYS A 151 -15.41 16.83 18.39
CA LYS A 151 -14.60 17.48 19.42
C LYS A 151 -14.58 19.00 19.30
N ALA A 152 -14.47 19.54 18.08
CA ALA A 152 -14.47 20.98 17.85
C ALA A 152 -15.80 21.67 18.25
N ASN A 153 -16.91 20.94 18.27
CA ASN A 153 -18.22 21.47 18.69
C ASN A 153 -18.46 21.38 20.21
N GLN A 154 -17.53 20.80 20.99
CA GLN A 154 -17.64 20.64 22.45
C GLN A 154 -16.73 21.62 23.22
N GLU A 155 -15.87 22.37 22.51
CA GLU A 155 -15.03 23.46 23.02
C GLU A 155 -15.66 24.83 22.70
#